data_AF-A0A8B7D6Q1-F1
#
_entry.id   AF-A0A8B7D6Q1-F1
#
_cell.length_a   1.000
_cell.length_b   1.000
_cell.length_c   1.000
_cell.angle_alpha   90.00
_cell.angle_beta   90.00
_cell.angle_gamma   90.00
#
_symmetry.space_group_name_H-M   'P 1'
#
loop_
_entity.id
_entity.type
_entity.pdbx_description
1 polymer ?
#
loop_
_entity_poly.entity_id
_entity_poly.type
_entity_poly.pdbx_seq_one_letter_code
_entity_poly.pdbx_strand_id
1 'polypeptide(L)'
;MTSLRYTWFDMEALEETWKKLQETVKDREVELEKEARRQDFNDELRQSYASKANLFHKFLEETKELMVDLSGSLEDQLKTLKNTSNIIQAKRDDLDNIEILGAQLEEAMILDNKYTEHSTVCLAQQFDQLNQLNMRMQQNLDHQIQAKNRTGVSEEKLKEFTSMFKHFDKDRTGFLEHQEFKSCLRSLGYNLPLVEEGADDPEFKSILFTVDPNNDGVVSLNEYIAFMISRETENVKSAKEVDEAFRAITDGGKQIYVTEQELYQALTREQAEFCMSRMKTYVDKNGRELPGYFDYGLFCEELFVA
;
A
#
# COMPACT_ATOMS: atom_id res chain seq x y z
N MET A 1 -65.76 -53.24 -56.38
CA MET A 1 -65.04 -53.04 -55.10
C MET A 1 -66.02 -53.30 -53.97
N THR A 2 -65.78 -54.37 -53.22
CA THR A 2 -66.63 -54.86 -52.13
C THR A 2 -66.55 -53.91 -50.93
N SER A 3 -67.62 -53.14 -50.70
CA SER A 3 -67.78 -52.34 -49.47
C SER A 3 -67.83 -53.27 -48.24
N LEU A 4 -66.89 -53.10 -47.32
CA LEU A 4 -66.82 -53.83 -46.06
C LEU A 4 -67.96 -53.33 -45.14
N ARG A 5 -68.97 -54.17 -44.86
CA ARG A 5 -70.17 -53.78 -44.09
C ARG A 5 -69.94 -53.51 -42.59
N TYR A 6 -68.74 -53.77 -42.07
CA TYR A 6 -68.45 -53.76 -40.64
C TYR A 6 -67.29 -52.83 -40.25
N THR A 7 -66.64 -52.15 -41.20
CA THR A 7 -65.53 -51.22 -40.92
C THR A 7 -65.56 -50.04 -41.88
N TRP A 8 -65.16 -48.88 -41.35
CA TRP A 8 -65.02 -47.63 -42.10
C TRP A 8 -63.63 -47.44 -42.72
N PHE A 9 -62.69 -48.35 -42.43
CA PHE A 9 -61.32 -48.31 -42.94
C PHE A 9 -61.18 -49.19 -44.18
N ASP A 10 -60.61 -48.63 -45.24
CA ASP A 10 -60.11 -49.40 -46.38
C ASP A 10 -58.65 -49.80 -46.17
N MET A 11 -58.18 -50.81 -46.93
CA MET A 11 -56.81 -51.32 -46.82
C MET A 11 -55.78 -50.30 -47.29
N GLU A 12 -56.13 -49.45 -48.26
CA GLU A 12 -55.23 -48.44 -48.83
C GLU A 12 -54.91 -47.34 -47.81
N ALA A 13 -55.91 -46.85 -47.07
CA ALA A 13 -55.71 -45.90 -45.98
C ALA A 13 -54.92 -46.51 -44.82
N LEU A 14 -55.11 -47.80 -44.50
CA LEU A 14 -54.31 -48.50 -43.50
C LEU A 14 -52.83 -48.62 -43.93
N GLU A 15 -52.57 -48.91 -45.21
CA GLU A 15 -51.20 -48.94 -45.76
C GLU A 15 -50.57 -47.55 -45.79
N GLU A 16 -51.32 -46.51 -46.17
CA GLU A 16 -50.83 -45.12 -46.17
C GLU A 16 -50.52 -44.63 -44.75
N THR A 17 -51.39 -44.90 -43.79
CA THR A 17 -51.16 -44.54 -42.38
C THR A 17 -49.98 -45.30 -41.78
N TRP A 18 -49.80 -46.58 -42.13
CA TRP A 18 -48.63 -47.35 -41.74
C TRP A 18 -47.33 -46.74 -42.29
N LYS A 19 -47.32 -46.35 -43.56
CA LYS A 19 -46.15 -45.70 -44.17
C LYS A 19 -45.83 -44.36 -43.51
N LYS A 20 -46.84 -43.51 -43.26
CA LYS A 20 -46.68 -42.24 -42.54
C LYS A 20 -46.14 -42.45 -41.12
N LEU A 21 -46.59 -43.49 -40.43
CA LEU A 21 -46.08 -43.84 -39.10
C LEU A 21 -44.60 -44.20 -39.18
N GLN A 22 -44.18 -45.02 -40.15
CA GLN A 22 -42.78 -45.38 -40.34
C GLN A 22 -41.89 -44.15 -40.64
N GLU A 23 -42.37 -43.23 -41.49
CA GLU A 23 -41.68 -41.96 -41.77
C GLU A 23 -41.56 -41.11 -40.50
N THR A 24 -42.66 -40.97 -39.73
CA THR A 24 -42.67 -40.20 -38.48
C THR A 24 -41.73 -40.80 -37.43
N VAL A 25 -41.64 -42.12 -37.33
CA VAL A 25 -40.71 -42.81 -36.42
C VAL A 25 -39.26 -42.49 -36.81
N LYS A 26 -38.93 -42.56 -38.10
CA LYS A 26 -37.59 -42.24 -38.60
C LYS A 26 -37.22 -40.78 -38.32
N ASP A 27 -38.13 -39.85 -38.56
CA ASP A 27 -37.92 -38.43 -38.26
C ASP A 27 -37.72 -38.21 -36.75
N ARG A 28 -38.49 -38.92 -35.92
CA ARG A 28 -38.36 -38.85 -34.46
C ARG A 28 -37.02 -39.40 -33.98
N GLU A 29 -36.52 -40.48 -34.55
CA GLU A 29 -35.20 -41.04 -34.23
C GLU A 29 -34.08 -40.03 -34.49
N VAL A 30 -34.14 -39.31 -35.61
CA VAL A 30 -33.17 -38.25 -35.95
C VAL A 30 -33.22 -37.10 -34.94
N GLU A 31 -34.42 -36.65 -34.57
CA GLU A 31 -34.57 -35.58 -33.57
C GLU A 31 -34.11 -36.00 -32.17
N LEU A 32 -34.37 -37.26 -31.77
CA LEU A 32 -33.86 -37.80 -30.52
C LEU A 32 -32.34 -37.88 -30.49
N GLU A 33 -31.71 -38.28 -31.61
CA GLU A 33 -30.25 -38.33 -31.71
C GLU A 33 -29.62 -36.93 -31.62
N LYS A 34 -30.23 -35.92 -32.28
CA LYS A 34 -29.80 -34.51 -32.15
C LYS A 34 -29.91 -34.03 -30.71
N GLU A 35 -31.02 -34.31 -30.04
CA GLU A 35 -31.22 -33.91 -28.65
C GLU A 35 -30.25 -34.62 -27.70
N ALA A 36 -29.96 -35.91 -27.92
CA ALA A 36 -28.97 -36.64 -27.14
C ALA A 36 -27.58 -35.98 -27.23
N ARG A 37 -27.11 -35.65 -28.45
CA ARG A 37 -25.84 -34.94 -28.63
C ARG A 37 -25.82 -33.57 -27.96
N ARG A 38 -26.96 -32.85 -27.99
CA ARG A 38 -27.09 -31.56 -27.29
C ARG A 38 -26.94 -31.72 -25.78
N GLN A 39 -27.55 -32.76 -25.20
CA GLN A 39 -27.43 -33.05 -23.77
C GLN A 39 -26.00 -33.42 -23.38
N ASP A 40 -25.32 -34.24 -24.19
CA ASP A 40 -23.92 -34.62 -23.96
C ASP A 40 -23.01 -33.38 -23.98
N PHE A 41 -23.14 -32.54 -25.02
CA PHE A 41 -22.40 -31.28 -25.12
C PHE A 41 -22.66 -30.35 -23.93
N ASN A 42 -23.93 -30.20 -23.54
CA ASN A 42 -24.30 -29.37 -22.40
C ASN A 42 -23.71 -29.90 -21.08
N ASP A 43 -23.64 -31.22 -20.90
CA ASP A 43 -23.04 -31.83 -19.72
C ASP A 43 -21.51 -31.64 -19.69
N GLU A 44 -20.84 -31.79 -20.83
CA GLU A 44 -19.41 -31.49 -20.97
C GLU A 44 -19.09 -30.04 -20.62
N LEU A 45 -19.91 -29.09 -21.12
CA LEU A 45 -19.74 -27.67 -20.82
C LEU A 45 -19.94 -27.38 -19.33
N ARG A 46 -20.93 -28.01 -18.68
CA ARG A 46 -21.13 -27.91 -17.23
C ARG A 46 -19.91 -28.42 -16.45
N GLN A 47 -19.37 -29.57 -16.83
CA GLN A 47 -18.19 -30.14 -16.17
C GLN A 47 -16.95 -29.26 -16.35
N SER A 48 -16.74 -28.73 -17.56
CA SER A 48 -15.62 -27.83 -17.87
C SER A 48 -15.65 -26.56 -17.02
N TYR A 49 -16.80 -25.88 -17.00
CA TYR A 49 -17.01 -24.70 -16.14
C TYR A 49 -16.81 -25.04 -14.67
N ALA A 50 -17.45 -26.10 -14.17
CA ALA A 50 -17.40 -26.48 -12.76
C ALA A 50 -15.98 -26.80 -12.28
N SER A 51 -15.20 -27.51 -13.09
CA SER A 51 -13.80 -27.81 -12.79
C SER A 51 -12.98 -26.52 -12.57
N LYS A 52 -13.12 -25.54 -13.47
CA LYS A 52 -12.42 -24.26 -13.37
C LYS A 52 -12.93 -23.41 -12.21
N ALA A 53 -14.25 -23.31 -12.05
CA ALA A 53 -14.89 -22.56 -10.97
C ALA A 53 -14.49 -23.07 -9.58
N ASN A 54 -14.52 -24.40 -9.36
CA ASN A 54 -14.15 -25.01 -8.07
C ASN A 54 -12.67 -24.80 -7.75
N LEU A 55 -11.78 -24.94 -8.75
CA LEU A 55 -10.35 -24.69 -8.57
C LEU A 55 -10.06 -23.22 -8.23
N PHE A 56 -10.75 -22.29 -8.91
CA PHE A 56 -10.59 -20.87 -8.67
C PHE A 56 -11.13 -20.47 -7.29
N HIS A 57 -12.29 -20.99 -6.89
CA HIS A 57 -12.82 -20.77 -5.54
C HIS A 57 -11.86 -21.26 -4.45
N LYS A 58 -11.29 -22.46 -4.62
CA LYS A 58 -10.28 -22.98 -3.70
C LYS A 58 -9.07 -22.05 -3.60
N PHE A 59 -8.59 -21.52 -4.72
CA PHE A 59 -7.51 -20.54 -4.74
C PHE A 59 -7.87 -19.26 -3.94
N LEU A 60 -9.10 -18.76 -4.08
CA LEU A 60 -9.57 -17.57 -3.36
C LEU A 60 -9.54 -17.79 -1.84
N GLU A 61 -10.06 -18.93 -1.36
CA GLU A 61 -10.07 -19.25 0.07
C GLU A 61 -8.66 -19.44 0.63
N GLU A 62 -7.80 -20.22 -0.04
CA GLU A 62 -6.41 -20.43 0.40
C GLU A 62 -5.60 -19.12 0.45
N THR A 63 -5.80 -18.25 -0.54
CA THR A 63 -5.12 -16.94 -0.59
C THR A 63 -5.62 -16.01 0.52
N LYS A 64 -6.92 -16.05 0.80
CA LYS A 64 -7.53 -15.28 1.89
C LYS A 64 -7.04 -15.74 3.25
N GLU A 65 -6.93 -17.05 3.48
CA GLU A 65 -6.37 -17.60 4.73
C GLU A 65 -4.91 -17.16 4.92
N LEU A 66 -4.08 -17.26 3.88
CA LEU A 66 -2.69 -16.77 3.91
C LEU A 66 -2.58 -15.29 4.30
N MET A 67 -3.54 -14.47 3.84
CA MET A 67 -3.60 -13.04 4.11
C MET A 67 -4.02 -12.70 5.55
N VAL A 68 -4.80 -13.58 6.22
CA VAL A 68 -5.24 -13.40 7.61
C VAL A 68 -4.14 -13.85 8.59
N ASP A 69 -3.42 -14.92 8.27
CA ASP A 69 -2.41 -15.54 9.14
C ASP A 69 -0.98 -14.97 8.95
N LEU A 70 -0.87 -13.69 8.59
CA LEU A 70 0.42 -13.03 8.45
C LEU A 70 1.15 -12.92 9.80
N SER A 71 2.43 -13.28 9.80
CA SER A 71 3.30 -13.24 10.98
C SER A 71 4.69 -12.69 10.62
N GLY A 72 5.45 -12.27 11.64
CA GLY A 72 6.78 -11.68 11.46
C GLY A 72 6.79 -10.15 11.54
N SER A 73 7.86 -9.53 11.07
CA SER A 73 8.02 -8.06 11.09
C SER A 73 7.05 -7.37 10.12
N LEU A 74 6.76 -6.08 10.33
CA LEU A 74 5.88 -5.31 9.44
C LEU A 74 6.40 -5.32 7.99
N GLU A 75 7.72 -5.26 7.83
CA GLU A 75 8.41 -5.27 6.56
C GLU A 75 8.28 -6.64 5.85
N ASP A 76 8.36 -7.75 6.60
CA ASP A 76 8.15 -9.11 6.08
C ASP A 76 6.69 -9.36 5.69
N GLN A 77 5.75 -8.87 6.50
CA GLN A 77 4.32 -8.95 6.22
C GLN A 77 3.97 -8.18 4.94
N LEU A 78 4.51 -6.96 4.78
CA LEU A 78 4.31 -6.15 3.58
C LEU A 78 4.89 -6.83 2.34
N LYS A 79 6.09 -7.42 2.44
CA LYS A 79 6.70 -8.18 1.35
C LYS A 79 5.84 -9.38 0.95
N THR A 80 5.32 -10.12 1.93
CA THR A 80 4.42 -11.25 1.70
C THR A 80 3.14 -10.80 0.98
N LEU A 81 2.56 -9.66 1.37
CA LEU A 81 1.38 -9.12 0.70
C LEU A 81 1.65 -8.63 -0.72
N LYS A 82 2.81 -8.00 -0.97
CA LYS A 82 3.23 -7.62 -2.33
C LYS A 82 3.38 -8.84 -3.23
N ASN A 83 3.98 -9.92 -2.73
CA ASN A 83 4.04 -11.19 -3.47
C ASN A 83 2.64 -11.76 -3.73
N THR A 84 1.77 -11.73 -2.72
CA THR A 84 0.38 -12.19 -2.84
C THR A 84 -0.39 -11.38 -3.87
N SER A 85 -0.18 -10.06 -3.94
CA SER A 85 -0.76 -9.19 -4.97
C SER A 85 -0.37 -9.63 -6.39
N ASN A 86 0.89 -10.03 -6.61
CA ASN A 86 1.33 -10.54 -7.90
C ASN A 86 0.65 -11.87 -8.25
N ILE A 87 0.46 -12.75 -7.25
CA ILE A 87 -0.25 -14.02 -7.43
C ILE A 87 -1.72 -13.78 -7.78
N ILE A 88 -2.39 -12.86 -7.08
CA ILE A 88 -3.77 -12.47 -7.37
C ILE A 88 -3.88 -11.93 -8.80
N GLN A 89 -2.99 -11.02 -9.21
CA GLN A 89 -2.99 -10.47 -10.58
C GLN A 89 -2.78 -11.56 -11.64
N ALA A 90 -1.90 -12.52 -11.41
CA ALA A 90 -1.65 -13.63 -12.33
C ALA A 90 -2.88 -14.55 -12.52
N LYS A 91 -3.84 -14.54 -11.57
CA LYS A 91 -5.08 -15.30 -11.65
C LYS A 91 -6.20 -14.60 -12.42
N ARG A 92 -5.97 -13.39 -12.93
CA ARG A 92 -6.97 -12.69 -13.76
C ARG A 92 -7.34 -13.48 -15.02
N ASP A 93 -6.36 -14.07 -15.70
CA ASP A 93 -6.59 -14.87 -16.91
C ASP A 93 -7.46 -16.11 -16.63
N ASP A 94 -7.33 -16.71 -15.44
CA ASP A 94 -8.17 -17.83 -15.03
C ASP A 94 -9.63 -17.39 -14.84
N LEU A 95 -9.86 -16.20 -14.28
CA LEU A 95 -11.21 -15.62 -14.15
C LEU A 95 -11.82 -15.30 -15.51
N ASP A 96 -11.06 -14.70 -16.43
CA ASP A 96 -11.54 -14.37 -17.77
C ASP A 96 -11.96 -15.65 -18.53
N ASN A 97 -11.22 -16.76 -18.35
CA ASN A 97 -11.62 -18.06 -18.91
C ASN A 97 -12.93 -18.61 -18.30
N ILE A 98 -13.15 -18.40 -17.00
CA ILE A 98 -14.41 -18.79 -16.33
C ILE A 98 -15.56 -17.92 -16.84
N GLU A 99 -15.35 -16.63 -17.06
CA GLU A 99 -16.34 -15.72 -17.64
C GLU A 99 -16.75 -16.15 -19.05
N ILE A 100 -15.78 -16.56 -19.89
CA ILE A 100 -16.05 -17.10 -21.23
C ILE A 100 -16.90 -18.38 -21.16
N LEU A 101 -16.53 -19.33 -20.29
CA LEU A 101 -17.31 -20.57 -20.11
C LEU A 101 -18.71 -20.28 -19.55
N GLY A 102 -18.82 -19.30 -18.65
CA GLY A 102 -20.11 -18.82 -18.12
C GLY A 102 -21.00 -18.25 -19.22
N ALA A 103 -20.46 -17.42 -20.11
CA ALA A 103 -21.19 -16.88 -21.25
C ALA A 103 -21.66 -17.99 -22.21
N GLN A 104 -20.85 -19.03 -22.43
CA GLN A 104 -21.24 -20.19 -23.24
C GLN A 104 -22.39 -20.99 -22.59
N LEU A 105 -22.41 -21.13 -21.27
CA LEU A 105 -23.52 -21.77 -20.55
C LEU A 105 -24.81 -20.96 -20.74
N GLU A 106 -24.73 -19.63 -20.59
CA GLU A 106 -25.87 -18.73 -20.79
C GLU A 106 -26.41 -18.77 -22.23
N GLU A 107 -25.52 -18.74 -23.24
CA GLU A 107 -25.89 -18.86 -24.66
C GLU A 107 -26.57 -20.21 -24.96
N ALA A 108 -26.12 -21.29 -24.31
CA ALA A 108 -26.74 -22.61 -24.39
C ALA A 108 -28.02 -22.74 -23.55
N MET A 109 -28.47 -21.68 -22.86
CA MET A 109 -29.60 -21.65 -21.93
C MET A 109 -29.47 -22.68 -20.78
N ILE A 110 -28.24 -22.90 -20.32
CA ILE A 110 -27.93 -23.78 -19.18
C ILE A 110 -27.83 -22.90 -17.94
N LEU A 111 -28.85 -22.95 -17.09
CA LEU A 111 -28.93 -22.13 -15.87
C LEU A 111 -28.48 -22.86 -14.60
N ASP A 112 -28.47 -24.19 -14.66
CA ASP A 112 -28.12 -25.06 -13.54
C ASP A 112 -26.85 -25.86 -13.83
N ASN A 113 -26.01 -26.00 -12.81
CA ASN A 113 -24.82 -26.84 -12.90
C ASN A 113 -24.73 -27.75 -11.68
N LYS A 114 -24.98 -29.05 -11.87
CA LYS A 114 -24.94 -30.05 -10.79
C LYS A 114 -23.52 -30.32 -10.23
N TYR A 115 -22.48 -29.81 -10.86
CA TYR A 115 -21.08 -30.05 -10.49
C TYR A 115 -20.43 -28.90 -9.71
N THR A 116 -21.10 -27.74 -9.59
CA THR A 116 -20.60 -26.60 -8.82
C THR A 116 -21.75 -25.73 -8.33
N GLU A 117 -21.58 -25.15 -7.16
CA GLU A 117 -22.48 -24.11 -6.62
C GLU A 117 -22.00 -22.69 -6.93
N HIS A 118 -20.84 -22.55 -7.58
CA HIS A 118 -20.20 -21.24 -7.80
C HIS A 118 -20.63 -20.63 -9.14
N SER A 119 -21.24 -19.45 -9.08
CA SER A 119 -21.57 -18.66 -10.27
C SER A 119 -20.43 -17.71 -10.66
N THR A 120 -20.34 -17.39 -11.96
CA THR A 120 -19.31 -16.51 -12.53
C THR A 120 -19.28 -15.17 -11.81
N VAL A 121 -20.46 -14.57 -11.64
CA VAL A 121 -20.62 -13.27 -10.97
C VAL A 121 -20.13 -13.33 -9.52
N CYS A 122 -20.44 -14.41 -8.80
CA CYS A 122 -20.01 -14.57 -7.40
C CYS A 122 -18.49 -14.71 -7.30
N LEU A 123 -17.86 -15.50 -8.18
CA LEU A 123 -16.40 -15.66 -8.21
C LEU A 123 -15.69 -14.36 -8.57
N ALA A 124 -16.18 -13.62 -9.56
CA ALA A 124 -15.63 -12.31 -9.92
C ALA A 124 -15.71 -11.33 -8.74
N GLN A 125 -16.86 -11.28 -8.06
CA GLN A 125 -17.02 -10.44 -6.87
C GLN A 125 -16.06 -10.84 -5.74
N GLN A 126 -15.92 -12.14 -5.45
CA GLN A 126 -14.99 -12.62 -4.42
C GLN A 126 -13.54 -12.26 -4.76
N PHE A 127 -13.14 -12.39 -6.03
CA PHE A 127 -11.80 -12.01 -6.50
C PHE A 127 -11.53 -10.51 -6.33
N ASP A 128 -12.48 -9.66 -6.70
CA ASP A 128 -12.36 -8.21 -6.51
C ASP A 128 -12.28 -7.84 -5.03
N GLN A 129 -13.09 -8.48 -4.18
CA GLN A 129 -13.04 -8.28 -2.73
C GLN A 129 -11.69 -8.68 -2.14
N LEU A 130 -11.13 -9.82 -2.57
CA LEU A 130 -9.81 -10.28 -2.15
C LEU A 130 -8.70 -9.30 -2.55
N ASN A 131 -8.75 -8.80 -3.80
CA ASN A 131 -7.79 -7.82 -4.29
C ASN A 131 -7.88 -6.50 -3.51
N GLN A 132 -9.08 -6.00 -3.25
CA GLN A 132 -9.30 -4.80 -2.43
C GLN A 132 -8.81 -4.98 -0.99
N LEU A 133 -9.05 -6.14 -0.39
CA LEU A 133 -8.54 -6.48 0.94
C LEU A 133 -7.01 -6.43 0.95
N ASN A 134 -6.35 -7.03 -0.04
CA ASN A 134 -4.90 -7.04 -0.17
C ASN A 134 -4.34 -5.62 -0.26
N MET A 135 -4.92 -4.78 -1.12
CA MET A 135 -4.52 -3.38 -1.25
C MET A 135 -4.66 -2.59 0.06
N ARG A 136 -5.79 -2.74 0.77
CA ARG A 136 -6.01 -2.04 2.04
C ARG A 136 -5.01 -2.47 3.11
N MET A 137 -4.70 -3.77 3.18
CA MET A 137 -3.72 -4.29 4.13
C MET A 137 -2.30 -3.81 3.82
N GLN A 138 -1.91 -3.77 2.55
CA GLN A 138 -0.63 -3.17 2.15
C GLN A 138 -0.55 -1.69 2.55
N GLN A 139 -1.58 -0.90 2.24
CA GLN A 139 -1.63 0.52 2.62
C GLN A 139 -1.56 0.71 4.13
N ASN A 140 -2.26 -0.14 4.89
CA ASN A 140 -2.24 -0.08 6.35
C ASN A 140 -0.83 -0.37 6.89
N LEU A 141 -0.18 -1.43 6.40
CA LEU A 141 1.20 -1.74 6.78
C LEU A 141 2.19 -0.65 6.35
N ASP A 142 2.06 -0.10 5.14
CA ASP A 142 2.88 1.02 4.68
C ASP A 142 2.70 2.25 5.59
N HIS A 143 1.47 2.55 6.03
CA HIS A 143 1.21 3.62 6.99
C HIS A 143 1.82 3.32 8.37
N GLN A 144 1.75 2.08 8.86
CA GLN A 144 2.38 1.68 10.12
C GLN A 144 3.91 1.75 10.05
N ILE A 145 4.50 1.28 8.96
CA ILE A 145 5.94 1.36 8.71
C ILE A 145 6.36 2.82 8.57
N GLN A 146 5.60 3.64 7.85
CA GLN A 146 5.85 5.07 7.77
C GLN A 146 5.69 5.74 9.13
N ALA A 147 4.72 5.37 9.96
CA ALA A 147 4.61 5.91 11.31
C ALA A 147 5.84 5.55 12.16
N LYS A 148 6.28 4.29 12.11
CA LYS A 148 7.50 3.80 12.78
C LYS A 148 8.78 4.46 12.24
N ASN A 149 8.89 4.68 10.93
CA ASN A 149 10.07 5.26 10.29
C ASN A 149 10.09 6.78 10.40
N ARG A 150 8.92 7.44 10.25
CA ARG A 150 8.75 8.86 10.53
C ARG A 150 9.08 9.11 11.98
N THR A 151 8.70 8.23 12.91
CA THR A 151 9.09 8.46 14.29
C THR A 151 10.59 8.62 14.40
N GLY A 152 11.47 7.84 13.75
CA GLY A 152 12.92 8.11 13.65
C GLY A 152 13.65 8.39 14.97
N VAL A 153 12.93 8.25 16.07
CA VAL A 153 13.12 8.86 17.38
C VAL A 153 12.77 7.75 18.34
N SER A 154 13.67 7.49 19.28
CA SER A 154 13.51 6.42 20.25
C SER A 154 12.19 6.56 21.02
N GLU A 155 11.64 5.45 21.51
CA GLU A 155 10.46 5.49 22.40
C GLU A 155 10.66 6.43 23.60
N GLU A 156 11.91 6.60 24.05
CA GLU A 156 12.27 7.52 25.14
C GLU A 156 12.02 8.98 24.75
N LYS A 157 12.46 9.40 23.57
CA LYS A 157 12.23 10.76 23.06
C LYS A 157 10.75 11.02 22.73
N LEU A 158 10.03 10.03 22.21
CA LEU A 158 8.57 10.11 22.05
C LEU A 158 7.84 10.30 23.40
N LYS A 159 8.28 9.58 24.45
CA LYS A 159 7.79 9.78 25.81
C LYS A 159 8.16 11.17 26.34
N GLU A 160 9.35 11.66 26.02
CA GLU A 160 9.81 13.01 26.36
C GLU A 160 8.89 14.07 25.75
N PHE A 161 8.63 14.00 24.44
CA PHE A 161 7.73 14.91 23.74
C PHE A 161 6.33 14.87 24.34
N THR A 162 5.79 13.68 24.60
CA THR A 162 4.47 13.50 25.22
C THR A 162 4.43 14.05 26.65
N SER A 163 5.50 13.87 27.42
CA SER A 163 5.61 14.38 28.78
C SER A 163 5.67 15.90 28.81
N MET A 164 6.38 16.51 27.86
CA MET A 164 6.44 17.97 27.71
C MET A 164 5.09 18.54 27.30
N PHE A 165 4.40 17.93 26.33
CA PHE A 165 3.04 18.36 25.96
C PHE A 165 2.12 18.40 27.18
N LYS A 166 2.11 17.31 27.98
CA LYS A 166 1.29 17.22 29.20
C LYS A 166 1.71 18.20 30.30
N HIS A 167 2.96 18.66 30.30
CA HIS A 167 3.42 19.68 31.25
C HIS A 167 2.81 21.05 30.93
N PHE A 168 2.66 21.36 29.64
CA PHE A 168 2.10 22.63 29.18
C PHE A 168 0.57 22.61 29.07
N ASP A 169 -0.06 21.47 28.79
CA ASP A 169 -1.53 21.28 28.83
C ASP A 169 -2.01 21.16 30.30
N LYS A 170 -1.97 22.28 31.03
CA LYS A 170 -2.30 22.33 32.47
C LYS A 170 -3.75 21.93 32.74
N ASP A 171 -4.63 22.29 31.82
CA ASP A 171 -6.07 22.08 31.92
C ASP A 171 -6.50 20.69 31.41
N ARG A 172 -5.55 19.90 30.87
CA ARG A 172 -5.75 18.53 30.35
C ARG A 172 -6.83 18.48 29.29
N THR A 173 -6.89 19.51 28.47
CA THR A 173 -7.87 19.61 27.39
C THR A 173 -7.53 18.68 26.24
N GLY A 174 -6.27 18.23 26.15
CA GLY A 174 -5.72 17.51 25.00
C GLY A 174 -5.22 18.43 23.88
N PHE A 175 -5.23 19.74 24.11
CA PHE A 175 -4.86 20.79 23.17
C PHE A 175 -3.96 21.81 23.87
N LEU A 176 -3.04 22.43 23.12
CA LEU A 176 -2.26 23.58 23.56
C LEU A 176 -2.73 24.82 22.83
N GLU A 177 -3.05 25.88 23.56
CA GLU A 177 -3.23 27.19 22.93
C GLU A 177 -1.91 27.67 22.31
N HIS A 178 -1.97 28.55 21.31
CA HIS A 178 -0.75 29.05 20.64
C HIS A 178 0.30 29.63 21.62
N GLN A 179 -0.13 30.26 22.71
CA GLN A 179 0.79 30.77 23.75
C GLN A 179 1.48 29.65 24.54
N GLU A 180 0.75 28.58 24.85
CA GLU A 180 1.27 27.41 25.56
C GLU A 180 2.21 26.60 24.66
N PHE A 181 1.84 26.44 23.39
CA PHE A 181 2.70 25.83 22.38
C PHE A 181 3.99 26.63 22.17
N LYS A 182 3.92 27.96 22.08
CA LYS A 182 5.10 28.84 21.99
C LYS A 182 6.02 28.69 23.20
N SER A 183 5.44 28.59 24.39
CA SER A 183 6.18 28.37 25.64
C SER A 183 6.83 26.99 25.67
N CYS A 184 6.13 25.97 25.19
CA CYS A 184 6.63 24.60 25.06
C CYS A 184 7.86 24.54 24.14
N LEU A 185 7.81 25.18 22.96
CA LEU A 185 8.95 25.26 22.04
C LEU A 185 10.15 25.94 22.68
N ARG A 186 9.97 27.03 23.44
CA ARG A 186 11.10 27.66 24.15
C ARG A 186 11.73 26.73 25.19
N SER A 187 10.93 25.94 25.92
CA SER A 187 11.44 24.98 26.89
C SER A 187 12.18 23.79 26.27
N LEU A 188 11.85 23.46 25.01
CA LEU A 188 12.59 22.50 24.19
C LEU A 188 13.90 23.06 23.61
N GLY A 189 14.21 24.34 23.85
CA GLY A 189 15.44 24.99 23.38
C GLY A 189 15.32 25.68 22.02
N TYR A 190 14.10 25.85 21.48
CA TYR A 190 13.90 26.65 20.26
C TYR A 190 14.08 28.14 20.58
N ASN A 191 15.02 28.80 19.88
CA ASN A 191 15.31 30.22 20.04
C ASN A 191 14.26 31.10 19.34
N LEU A 192 13.05 31.11 19.88
CA LEU A 192 12.00 32.04 19.41
C LEU A 192 12.20 33.42 20.05
N PRO A 193 12.25 34.52 19.27
CA PRO A 193 12.48 35.86 19.79
C PRO A 193 11.45 36.26 20.86
N LEU A 194 11.89 37.06 21.83
CA LEU A 194 11.02 37.66 22.84
C LEU A 194 10.28 38.84 22.19
N VAL A 195 9.13 38.53 21.59
CA VAL A 195 8.21 39.53 21.05
C VAL A 195 7.12 39.82 22.09
N GLU A 196 6.72 41.09 22.25
CA GLU A 196 5.64 41.50 23.16
C GLU A 196 4.30 40.79 22.83
N GLU A 197 3.44 40.57 23.83
CA GLU A 197 2.14 39.94 23.64
C GLU A 197 1.30 40.72 22.59
N GLY A 198 0.95 40.04 21.50
CA GLY A 198 0.17 40.61 20.39
C GLY A 198 1.00 41.23 19.25
N ALA A 199 2.32 41.23 19.34
CA ALA A 199 3.19 41.63 18.24
C ALA A 199 3.52 40.46 17.29
N ASP A 200 3.76 40.79 16.02
CA ASP A 200 3.95 39.82 14.95
C ASP A 200 5.28 39.07 15.11
N ASP A 201 5.18 37.75 15.29
CA ASP A 201 6.32 36.83 15.31
C ASP A 201 6.32 36.00 14.01
N PRO A 202 7.05 36.42 12.97
CA PRO A 202 7.02 35.76 11.67
C PRO A 202 7.57 34.33 11.71
N GLU A 203 8.51 34.04 12.61
CA GLU A 203 9.12 32.72 12.76
C GLU A 203 8.13 31.74 13.41
N PHE A 204 7.47 32.19 14.49
CA PHE A 204 6.40 31.41 15.13
C PHE A 204 5.19 31.25 14.21
N LYS A 205 4.80 32.27 13.43
CA LYS A 205 3.73 32.16 12.43
C LYS A 205 4.04 31.13 11.35
N SER A 206 5.29 31.05 10.89
CA SER A 206 5.70 30.02 9.93
C SER A 206 5.59 28.61 10.51
N ILE A 207 5.89 28.46 11.80
CA ILE A 207 5.70 27.19 12.51
C ILE A 207 4.21 26.87 12.62
N LEU A 208 3.38 27.83 13.04
CA LEU A 208 1.92 27.64 13.14
C LEU A 208 1.29 27.23 11.80
N PHE A 209 1.72 27.79 10.67
CA PHE A 209 1.22 27.38 9.36
C PHE A 209 1.47 25.89 9.04
N THR A 210 2.50 25.30 9.66
CA THR A 210 2.83 23.88 9.50
C THR A 210 2.10 23.00 10.52
N VAL A 211 1.84 23.52 11.72
CA VAL A 211 1.35 22.76 12.87
C VAL A 211 -0.17 22.84 13.06
N ASP A 212 -0.78 23.98 12.71
CA ASP A 212 -2.21 24.27 12.78
C ASP A 212 -2.71 24.72 11.39
N PRO A 213 -2.76 23.81 10.39
CA PRO A 213 -3.21 24.13 9.03
C PRO A 213 -4.72 24.39 8.92
N ASN A 214 -5.50 23.87 9.88
CA ASN A 214 -6.91 24.13 10.13
C ASN A 214 -7.17 25.53 10.70
N ASN A 215 -6.15 26.17 11.26
CA ASN A 215 -6.18 27.47 11.90
C ASN A 215 -7.32 27.57 12.92
N ASP A 216 -7.49 26.52 13.73
CA ASP A 216 -8.50 26.47 14.77
C ASP A 216 -8.03 27.09 16.09
N GLY A 217 -6.79 27.58 16.12
CA GLY A 217 -6.23 28.35 17.23
C GLY A 217 -5.63 27.50 18.33
N VAL A 218 -5.63 26.17 18.16
CA VAL A 218 -5.12 25.21 19.12
C VAL A 218 -4.26 24.14 18.43
N VAL A 219 -3.35 23.53 19.18
CA VAL A 219 -2.47 22.46 18.67
C VAL A 219 -2.78 21.18 19.43
N SER A 220 -3.27 20.15 18.73
CA SER A 220 -3.52 18.84 19.32
C SER A 220 -2.22 18.08 19.61
N LEU A 221 -2.30 17.07 20.48
CA LEU A 221 -1.16 16.18 20.75
C LEU A 221 -0.61 15.54 19.47
N ASN A 222 -1.47 15.14 18.53
CA ASN A 222 -1.05 14.50 17.30
C ASN A 222 -0.30 15.47 16.37
N GLU A 223 -0.76 16.72 16.25
CA GLU A 223 -0.10 17.77 15.47
C GLU A 223 1.25 18.16 16.10
N TYR A 224 1.28 18.30 17.42
CA TYR A 224 2.52 18.55 18.17
C TYR A 224 3.54 17.43 17.98
N ILE A 225 3.14 16.16 18.13
CA ILE A 225 4.03 15.02 17.98
C ILE A 225 4.51 14.92 16.52
N ALA A 226 3.64 15.11 15.54
CA ALA A 226 4.01 15.11 14.12
C ALA A 226 5.04 16.22 13.81
N PHE A 227 4.88 17.41 14.39
CA PHE A 227 5.82 18.52 14.25
C PHE A 227 7.17 18.23 14.90
N MET A 228 7.17 17.76 16.15
CA MET A 228 8.40 17.39 16.89
C MET A 228 9.17 16.29 16.18
N ILE A 229 8.46 15.27 15.69
CA ILE A 229 9.03 14.21 14.87
C ILE A 229 9.62 14.80 13.59
N SER A 230 8.85 15.61 12.84
CA SER A 230 9.34 16.18 11.58
C SER A 230 10.64 16.95 11.75
N ARG A 231 10.77 17.70 12.85
CA ARG A 231 11.96 18.50 13.19
C ARG A 231 13.13 17.66 13.69
N GLU A 232 12.89 16.70 14.57
CA GLU A 232 13.94 15.80 15.04
C GLU A 232 14.46 14.89 13.91
N THR A 233 13.60 14.60 12.93
CA THR A 233 13.93 13.87 11.69
C THR A 233 14.22 14.78 10.50
N GLU A 234 14.44 16.10 10.70
CA GLU A 234 14.99 16.95 9.64
C GLU A 234 16.42 16.45 9.35
N ASN A 235 16.50 15.47 8.46
CA ASN A 235 17.70 15.21 7.67
C ASN A 235 18.11 16.56 7.10
N VAL A 236 19.33 16.99 7.41
CA VAL A 236 19.89 18.25 6.96
C VAL A 236 19.54 18.44 5.49
N LYS A 237 18.81 19.50 5.14
CA LYS A 237 18.09 19.57 3.86
C LYS A 237 19.00 19.96 2.71
N SER A 238 20.21 20.42 3.00
CA SER A 238 21.20 20.77 2.00
C SER A 238 22.63 20.69 2.52
N ALA A 239 23.58 20.47 1.61
CA ALA A 239 25.02 20.60 1.86
C ALA A 239 25.38 21.96 2.50
N LYS A 240 24.60 23.00 2.21
CA LYS A 240 24.82 24.35 2.71
C LYS A 240 24.55 24.49 4.22
N GLU A 241 23.56 23.78 4.74
CA GLU A 241 23.26 23.79 6.18
C GLU A 241 24.36 23.06 6.97
N VAL A 242 24.90 21.96 6.42
CA VAL A 242 26.06 21.27 7.02
C VAL A 242 27.32 22.14 6.91
N ASP A 243 27.54 22.83 5.79
CA ASP A 243 28.66 23.77 5.61
C ASP A 243 28.60 24.90 6.64
N GLU A 244 27.44 25.50 6.85
CA GLU A 244 27.25 26.58 7.84
C GLU A 244 27.48 26.09 9.27
N ALA A 245 27.07 24.86 9.60
CA ALA A 245 27.34 24.25 10.91
C ALA A 245 28.84 24.00 11.15
N PHE A 246 29.55 23.45 10.16
CA PHE A 246 31.01 23.29 10.26
C PHE A 246 31.73 24.63 10.31
N ARG A 247 31.27 25.62 9.54
CA ARG A 247 31.80 26.97 9.59
C ARG A 247 31.64 27.58 10.97
N ALA A 248 30.51 27.37 11.65
CA ALA A 248 30.24 27.93 12.97
C ALA A 248 31.17 27.40 14.08
N ILE A 249 31.74 26.20 13.91
CA ILE A 249 32.66 25.60 14.90
C ILE A 249 34.13 25.98 14.65
N THR A 250 34.42 26.69 13.55
CA THR A 250 35.78 27.18 13.22
C THR A 250 36.06 28.55 13.83
N ASP A 251 37.33 28.82 14.14
CA ASP A 251 37.75 30.10 14.69
C ASP A 251 37.34 31.30 13.79
N GLY A 252 36.36 32.06 14.29
CA GLY A 252 35.85 33.27 13.66
C GLY A 252 34.91 33.07 12.47
N GLY A 253 34.43 31.84 12.20
CA GLY A 253 33.39 31.55 11.20
C GLY A 253 33.78 31.83 9.74
N LYS A 254 35.07 32.01 9.46
CA LYS A 254 35.60 32.42 8.15
C LYS A 254 36.55 31.39 7.55
N GLN A 255 36.91 30.37 8.31
CA GLN A 255 37.81 29.34 7.86
C GLN A 255 37.04 28.32 7.01
N ILE A 256 37.67 27.87 5.93
CA ILE A 256 37.14 26.86 4.99
C ILE A 256 37.64 25.45 5.32
N TYR A 257 38.25 25.29 6.49
CA TYR A 257 38.75 24.05 7.04
C TYR A 257 38.39 23.99 8.52
N VAL A 258 38.37 22.78 9.08
CA VAL A 258 38.16 22.53 10.51
C VAL A 258 39.35 21.74 11.07
N THR A 259 39.76 22.04 12.29
CA THR A 259 40.83 21.33 12.97
C THR A 259 40.32 20.15 13.79
N GLU A 260 41.19 19.18 14.06
CA GLU A 260 40.89 18.06 14.96
C GLU A 260 40.41 18.54 16.35
N GLN A 261 41.02 19.62 16.87
CA GLN A 261 40.61 20.18 18.17
C GLN A 261 39.21 20.79 18.13
N GLU A 262 38.87 21.52 17.07
CA GLU A 262 37.53 22.11 16.90
C GLU A 262 36.47 21.02 16.75
N LEU A 263 36.76 19.92 16.03
CA LEU A 263 35.86 18.77 15.94
C LEU A 263 35.60 18.12 17.30
N TYR A 264 36.65 17.87 18.10
CA TYR A 264 36.47 17.29 19.44
C TYR A 264 35.83 18.25 20.45
N GLN A 265 35.93 19.56 20.24
CA GLN A 265 35.26 20.55 21.08
C GLN A 265 33.77 20.68 20.76
N ALA A 266 33.40 20.49 19.49
CA ALA A 266 32.03 20.66 19.02
C ALA A 266 31.21 19.36 18.98
N LEU A 267 31.86 18.20 18.80
CA LEU A 267 31.20 16.92 18.57
C LEU A 267 31.60 15.87 19.61
N THR A 268 30.81 14.79 19.73
CA THR A 268 31.22 13.64 20.53
C THR A 268 32.44 12.97 19.90
N ARG A 269 33.19 12.21 20.70
CA ARG A 269 34.41 11.52 20.24
C ARG A 269 34.16 10.65 18.99
N GLU A 270 33.08 9.87 19.01
CA GLU A 270 32.71 8.99 17.88
C GLU A 270 32.35 9.79 16.62
N GLN A 271 31.64 10.91 16.78
CA GLN A 271 31.27 11.80 15.67
C GLN A 271 32.49 12.51 15.07
N ALA A 272 33.41 12.99 15.91
CA ALA A 272 34.65 13.61 15.48
C ALA A 272 35.55 12.61 14.74
N GLU A 273 35.74 11.41 15.29
CA GLU A 273 36.51 10.33 14.63
C GLU A 273 35.89 9.93 13.29
N PHE A 274 34.55 9.86 13.21
CA PHE A 274 33.85 9.62 11.95
C PHE A 274 34.11 10.72 10.92
N CYS A 275 33.97 11.99 11.29
CA CYS A 275 34.23 13.13 10.39
C CYS A 275 35.67 13.11 9.88
N MET A 276 36.65 12.92 10.77
CA MET A 276 38.06 12.84 10.39
C MET A 276 38.38 11.66 9.47
N SER A 277 37.67 10.53 9.59
CA SER A 277 37.85 9.37 8.72
C SER A 277 37.32 9.59 7.30
N ARG A 278 36.38 10.53 7.13
CA ARG A 278 35.66 10.79 5.88
C ARG A 278 36.10 12.07 5.18
N MET A 279 36.57 13.07 5.93
CA MET A 279 37.07 14.32 5.38
C MET A 279 38.48 14.15 4.82
N LYS A 280 38.75 14.85 3.71
CA LYS A 280 40.11 14.97 3.18
C LYS A 280 40.90 15.98 3.99
N THR A 281 42.22 15.78 4.05
CA THR A 281 43.13 16.77 4.64
C THR A 281 43.09 18.06 3.83
N TYR A 282 43.08 19.20 4.53
CA TYR A 282 43.07 20.50 3.88
C TYR A 282 44.45 20.79 3.25
N VAL A 283 44.40 21.30 2.02
CA VAL A 283 45.59 21.68 1.24
C VAL A 283 45.67 23.20 1.17
N ASP A 284 46.80 23.78 1.60
CA ASP A 284 47.00 25.22 1.54
C ASP A 284 47.18 25.75 0.10
N LYS A 285 47.22 27.07 -0.05
CA LYS A 285 47.41 27.74 -1.36
C LYS A 285 48.73 27.40 -2.07
N ASN A 286 49.68 26.80 -1.36
CA ASN A 286 50.98 26.38 -1.87
C ASN A 286 51.03 24.86 -2.15
N GLY A 287 49.90 24.16 -2.07
CA GLY A 287 49.80 22.73 -2.33
C GLY A 287 50.33 21.86 -1.18
N ARG A 288 50.45 22.40 0.03
CA ARG A 288 50.89 21.62 1.20
C ARG A 288 49.69 21.09 1.97
N GLU A 289 49.65 19.78 2.16
CA GLU A 289 48.73 19.14 3.10
C GLU A 289 49.11 19.54 4.53
N LEU A 290 48.12 20.01 5.29
CA LEU A 290 48.28 20.33 6.70
C LEU A 290 47.67 19.22 7.56
N PRO A 291 48.49 18.36 8.21
CA PRO A 291 47.99 17.30 9.08
C PRO A 291 47.18 17.88 10.25
N GLY A 292 46.00 17.30 10.50
CA GLY A 292 45.07 17.76 11.55
C GLY A 292 44.12 18.89 11.13
N TYR A 293 44.14 19.29 9.85
CA TYR A 293 43.21 20.23 9.24
C TYR A 293 42.42 19.52 8.15
N PHE A 294 41.10 19.69 8.14
CA PHE A 294 40.18 18.94 7.30
C PHE A 294 39.30 19.86 6.46
N ASP A 295 39.11 19.51 5.19
CA ASP A 295 38.21 20.22 4.28
C ASP A 295 36.78 19.69 4.45
N TYR A 296 35.96 20.45 5.17
CA TYR A 296 34.56 20.10 5.37
C TYR A 296 33.68 20.48 4.17
N GLY A 297 34.11 21.40 3.30
CA GLY A 297 33.32 21.85 2.15
C GLY A 297 33.14 20.74 1.12
N LEU A 298 34.25 20.07 0.76
CA LEU A 298 34.20 18.88 -0.10
C LEU A 298 33.41 17.74 0.54
N PHE A 299 33.54 17.56 1.85
CA PHE A 299 32.77 16.55 2.59
C PHE A 299 31.26 16.84 2.53
N CYS A 300 30.84 18.10 2.69
CA CYS A 300 29.44 18.49 2.57
C CYS A 300 28.92 18.27 1.14
N GLU A 301 29.71 18.56 0.11
CA GLU A 301 29.31 18.27 -1.27
C GLU A 301 29.19 16.76 -1.53
N GLU A 302 30.16 15.95 -1.09
CA GLU A 302 30.14 14.50 -1.25
C GLU A 302 28.99 13.81 -0.48
N LEU A 303 28.55 14.39 0.66
CA LEU A 303 27.47 13.83 1.49
C LEU A 303 26.10 13.85 0.78
N PHE A 304 25.87 14.79 -0.15
CA PHE A 304 24.56 15.02 -0.80
C PHE A 304 24.52 14.67 -2.29
N VAL A 305 25.59 14.09 -2.85
CA VAL A 305 25.70 13.73 -4.28
C VAL A 305 25.33 12.25 -4.56
N ALA A 306 24.61 11.58 -3.65
CA ALA A 306 24.15 10.20 -3.82
C ALA A 306 22.68 10.08 -4.24
#